data_AF-A0AAV0FPF6-F1
#
_entry.id   AF-A0AAV0FPF6-F1
#
_cell.length_a   1.000
_cell.length_b   1.000
_cell.length_c   1.000
_cell.angle_alpha   90.00
_cell.angle_beta   90.00
_cell.angle_gamma   90.00
#
_symmetry.space_group_name_H-M   'P 1'
#
loop_
_entity.id
_entity.type
_entity.pdbx_description
1 polymer ?
#
loop_
_entity_poly.entity_id
_entity_poly.type
_entity_poly.pdbx_seq_one_letter_code
_entity_poly.pdbx_strand_id
1 'polypeptide(L)'
;MNLQGTFVLWLTAMIEKLRPPAAACSSAQSLPCKPAAATPAQYFVLVSSFVLMSIGAGGIRPCSLPFGADQLDRKDNPRNQRVLESYFGWYYTSTAVSILIALTAVVYIQDHMGWKVGFGIPAVLMLLSVTLFLVASPLYIKRRSSRNLLKSFLCVFVAAFKNRHLPFPSHLSLYHGSRGSETILPTHRLRFLNKACIIKKGEDVKANGLPTNPWDLCSVEQVEELKALIRVIPLWSTGIMISINMSQSAFPLLQANSMDRHVTKSFQIPAGSFSMFTVIALTLWVVLYDRAILPLASKIRGKPVHLRTKTRMGIGIFLSAMAMLYSGIIEHVR
;
A
#
# COMPACT_ATOMS: atom_id res chain seq x y z
N MET A 1 -4.15 -9.50 6.18
CA MET A 1 -3.47 -10.82 6.17
C MET A 1 -4.51 -11.86 5.80
N ASN A 2 -4.12 -12.88 5.04
CA ASN A 2 -4.99 -14.03 4.78
C ASN A 2 -5.07 -14.89 6.06
N LEU A 3 -6.28 -15.30 6.46
CA LEU A 3 -6.51 -16.21 7.60
C LEU A 3 -5.68 -17.49 7.47
N GLN A 4 -5.62 -18.09 6.28
CA GLN A 4 -4.86 -19.32 6.05
C GLN A 4 -3.35 -19.12 6.30
N GLY A 5 -2.78 -18.03 5.79
CA GLY A 5 -1.36 -17.72 5.99
C GLY A 5 -1.02 -17.47 7.46
N THR A 6 -1.86 -16.72 8.17
CA THR A 6 -1.68 -16.46 9.60
C THR A 6 -1.87 -17.72 10.45
N PHE A 7 -2.79 -18.60 10.07
CA PHE A 7 -2.99 -19.88 10.73
C PHE A 7 -1.79 -20.83 10.53
N VAL A 8 -1.26 -20.94 9.30
CA VAL A 8 -0.05 -21.72 9.03
C VAL A 8 1.14 -21.17 9.80
N LEU A 9 1.31 -19.84 9.87
CA LEU A 9 2.35 -19.23 10.70
C LEU A 9 2.16 -19.53 12.20
N TRP A 10 0.93 -19.58 12.69
CA TRP A 10 0.67 -19.96 14.08
C TRP A 10 1.01 -21.44 14.35
N LEU A 11 0.71 -22.32 13.40
CA LEU A 11 1.05 -23.75 13.49
C LEU A 11 2.56 -23.99 13.57
N THR A 12 3.39 -23.17 12.91
CA THR A 12 4.87 -23.31 13.03
C THR A 12 5.38 -23.03 14.45
N ALA A 13 4.67 -22.21 15.23
CA ALA A 13 4.98 -21.99 16.64
C ALA A 13 4.40 -23.06 17.57
N MET A 14 3.22 -23.62 17.23
CA MET A 14 2.53 -24.62 18.05
C MET A 14 3.14 -26.02 17.94
N ILE A 15 3.53 -26.44 16.73
CA ILE A 15 4.02 -27.79 16.46
C ILE A 15 5.54 -27.83 16.64
N GLU A 16 6.01 -28.60 17.62
CA GLU A 16 7.44 -28.69 17.96
C GLU A 16 8.28 -29.26 16.81
N LYS A 17 7.71 -30.17 15.99
CA LYS A 17 8.37 -30.71 14.78
C LYS A 17 8.63 -29.67 13.70
N LEU A 18 7.89 -28.55 13.71
CA LEU A 18 8.03 -27.45 12.76
C LEU A 18 9.01 -26.36 13.23
N ARG A 19 9.52 -26.47 14.47
CA ARG A 19 10.56 -25.61 15.01
C ARG A 19 11.92 -26.30 14.90
N PRO A 20 13.02 -25.59 14.59
CA PRO A 20 14.35 -26.17 14.78
C PRO A 20 14.49 -26.64 16.23
N PRO A 21 15.05 -27.83 16.47
CA PRO A 21 15.25 -28.33 17.82
C PRO A 21 16.07 -27.30 18.60
N ALA A 22 15.68 -27.07 19.86
CA ALA A 22 16.47 -26.21 20.74
C ALA A 22 17.89 -26.76 20.74
N ALA A 23 18.88 -25.90 20.44
CA ALA A 23 20.28 -26.29 20.58
C ALA A 23 20.44 -26.78 22.03
N ALA A 24 20.88 -28.03 22.20
CA ALA A 24 21.27 -28.55 23.49
C ALA A 24 22.56 -27.83 23.91
N CYS A 25 22.45 -26.58 24.36
CA CYS A 25 23.55 -25.88 24.99
C CYS A 25 23.65 -26.46 26.40
N SER A 26 24.44 -27.53 26.56
CA SER A 26 24.88 -27.95 27.89
C SER A 26 25.74 -26.83 28.47
N SER A 27 25.52 -26.49 29.73
CA SER A 27 26.15 -25.38 30.46
C SER A 27 27.65 -25.59 30.74
N ALA A 28 28.36 -26.36 29.93
CA ALA A 28 29.69 -26.87 30.23
C ALA A 28 30.82 -26.41 29.28
N GLN A 29 30.55 -25.69 28.18
CA GLN A 29 31.64 -25.21 27.29
C GLN A 29 31.39 -23.82 26.70
N SER A 30 32.43 -23.00 26.78
CA SER A 30 32.57 -21.64 26.25
C SER A 30 32.71 -21.58 24.72
N LEU A 31 31.86 -22.33 23.98
CA LEU A 31 31.75 -22.21 22.52
C LEU A 31 30.48 -21.42 22.14
N PRO A 32 30.51 -20.61 21.06
CA PRO A 32 29.31 -19.98 20.55
C PRO A 32 28.33 -21.06 20.10
N CYS A 33 27.21 -21.17 20.82
CA CYS A 33 26.20 -22.19 20.58
C CYS A 33 25.61 -21.99 19.18
N LYS A 34 25.93 -22.88 18.23
CA LYS A 34 25.35 -22.82 16.88
C LYS A 34 23.92 -23.35 16.94
N PRO A 35 22.90 -22.54 16.64
CA PRO A 35 21.52 -23.03 16.57
C PRO A 35 21.44 -24.17 15.55
N ALA A 36 20.69 -25.22 15.88
CA ALA A 36 20.43 -26.32 14.95
C ALA A 36 19.81 -25.74 13.67
N ALA A 37 20.41 -26.05 12.51
CA ALA A 37 19.92 -25.58 11.23
C ALA A 37 18.50 -26.10 11.00
N ALA A 38 17.56 -25.20 10.69
CA ALA A 38 16.19 -25.60 10.37
C ALA A 38 16.19 -26.46 9.10
N THR A 39 15.35 -27.49 9.10
CA THR A 39 15.26 -28.40 7.95
C THR A 39 14.64 -27.68 6.75
N PRO A 40 14.93 -28.11 5.51
CA PRO A 40 14.31 -27.51 4.31
C PRO A 40 12.77 -27.49 4.38
N ALA A 41 12.17 -28.53 4.99
CA ALA A 41 10.73 -28.61 5.21
C ALA A 41 10.21 -27.52 6.17
N GLN A 42 10.91 -27.26 7.28
CA GLN A 42 10.56 -26.20 8.23
C GLN A 42 10.63 -24.81 7.57
N TYR A 43 11.70 -24.57 6.80
CA TYR A 43 11.82 -23.33 6.01
C TYR A 43 10.71 -23.19 4.97
N PHE A 44 10.38 -24.26 4.25
CA PHE A 44 9.32 -24.24 3.24
C PHE A 44 7.96 -23.87 3.85
N VAL A 45 7.60 -24.48 4.98
CA VAL A 45 6.33 -24.15 5.67
C VAL A 45 6.34 -22.70 6.17
N LEU A 46 7.45 -22.22 6.73
CA LEU A 46 7.57 -20.83 7.15
C LEU A 46 7.42 -19.85 5.97
N VAL A 47 8.15 -20.07 4.88
CA VAL A 47 8.12 -19.20 3.69
C VAL A 47 6.74 -19.22 3.03
N SER A 48 6.11 -20.39 2.89
CA SER A 48 4.76 -20.49 2.34
C SER A 48 3.75 -19.69 3.16
N SER A 49 3.87 -19.68 4.49
CA SER A 49 3.01 -18.86 5.36
C SER A 49 3.15 -17.35 5.05
N PHE A 50 4.39 -16.86 4.89
CA PHE A 50 4.65 -15.47 4.55
C PHE A 50 4.16 -15.09 3.15
N VAL A 51 4.30 -15.99 2.17
CA VAL A 51 3.76 -15.80 0.82
C VAL A 51 2.24 -15.68 0.85
N LEU A 52 1.54 -16.60 1.53
CA LEU A 52 0.08 -16.56 1.67
C LEU A 52 -0.40 -15.30 2.40
N MET A 53 0.31 -14.89 3.45
CA MET A 53 0.02 -13.64 4.17
C MET A 53 0.21 -12.42 3.28
N SER A 54 1.25 -12.41 2.45
CA SER A 54 1.57 -11.32 1.52
C SER A 54 0.52 -11.20 0.42
N ILE A 55 0.11 -12.31 -0.19
CA ILE A 55 -0.98 -12.35 -1.20
C ILE A 55 -2.26 -11.78 -0.60
N GLY A 56 -2.66 -12.24 0.60
CA GLY A 56 -3.87 -11.74 1.25
C GLY A 56 -3.80 -10.27 1.64
N ALA A 57 -2.64 -9.82 2.15
CA ALA A 57 -2.44 -8.41 2.48
C ALA A 57 -2.48 -7.53 1.22
N GLY A 58 -1.89 -7.99 0.11
CA GLY A 58 -1.88 -7.31 -1.18
C GLY A 58 -3.28 -7.19 -1.81
N GLY A 59 -4.15 -8.19 -1.62
CA GLY A 59 -5.52 -8.15 -2.12
C GLY A 59 -6.48 -7.30 -1.27
N ILE A 60 -6.38 -7.37 0.07
CA ILE A 60 -7.34 -6.71 0.96
C ILE A 60 -7.07 -5.21 1.08
N ARG A 61 -5.81 -4.79 1.23
CA ARG A 61 -5.45 -3.38 1.49
C ARG A 61 -5.98 -2.39 0.43
N PRO A 62 -5.76 -2.59 -0.89
CA PRO A 62 -6.23 -1.64 -1.89
C PRO A 62 -7.76 -1.62 -2.05
N CYS A 63 -8.44 -2.71 -1.66
CA CYS A 63 -9.88 -2.85 -1.82
C CYS A 63 -10.68 -2.37 -0.60
N SER A 64 -10.13 -2.51 0.61
CA SER A 64 -10.84 -2.24 1.87
C SER A 64 -11.32 -0.79 2.00
N LEU A 65 -10.42 0.18 1.76
CA LEU A 65 -10.74 1.60 1.86
C LEU A 65 -11.82 2.05 0.86
N PRO A 66 -11.68 1.80 -0.45
CA PRO A 66 -12.72 2.18 -1.42
C PRO A 66 -14.02 1.41 -1.22
N PHE A 67 -13.96 0.14 -0.80
CA PHE A 67 -15.17 -0.63 -0.49
C PHE A 67 -16.01 0.02 0.62
N GLY A 68 -15.37 0.49 1.69
CA GLY A 68 -16.07 1.21 2.76
C GLY A 68 -16.54 2.60 2.34
N ALA A 69 -15.77 3.30 1.50
CA ALA A 69 -16.19 4.56 0.90
C ALA A 69 -17.46 4.39 0.03
N ASP A 70 -17.53 3.32 -0.75
CA ASP A 70 -18.69 2.97 -1.58
C ASP A 70 -19.97 2.73 -0.76
N GLN A 71 -19.85 2.34 0.52
CA GLN A 71 -21.03 2.17 1.39
C GLN A 71 -21.63 3.51 1.83
N LEU A 72 -20.82 4.57 1.86
CA LEU A 72 -21.20 5.90 2.34
C LEU A 72 -21.41 6.91 1.21
N ASP A 73 -20.90 6.63 0.01
CA ASP A 73 -21.01 7.49 -1.17
C ASP A 73 -22.46 7.58 -1.68
N ARG A 74 -23.21 8.54 -1.12
CA ARG A 74 -24.58 8.88 -1.52
C ARG A 74 -24.57 10.21 -2.24
N LYS A 75 -24.45 10.18 -3.57
CA LYS A 75 -24.35 11.38 -4.42
C LYS A 75 -25.52 12.36 -4.29
N ASP A 76 -26.70 11.87 -3.91
CA ASP A 76 -27.90 12.70 -3.74
C ASP A 76 -27.90 13.50 -2.42
N ASN A 77 -26.99 13.18 -1.49
CA ASN A 77 -26.90 13.87 -0.21
C ASN A 77 -25.98 15.10 -0.32
N PRO A 78 -26.44 16.34 -0.02
CA PRO A 78 -25.60 17.52 -0.05
C PRO A 78 -24.44 17.47 0.97
N ARG A 79 -24.51 16.59 1.98
CA ARG A 79 -23.45 16.38 2.97
C ARG A 79 -22.50 15.23 2.62
N ASN A 80 -22.63 14.62 1.44
CA ASN A 80 -21.84 13.43 1.05
C ASN A 80 -20.33 13.64 1.20
N GLN A 81 -19.83 14.79 0.74
CA GLN A 81 -18.41 15.13 0.85
C GLN A 81 -17.91 15.12 2.30
N ARG A 82 -18.66 15.75 3.23
CA ARG A 82 -18.29 15.81 4.65
C ARG A 82 -18.31 14.42 5.30
N VAL A 83 -19.30 13.58 4.97
CA VAL A 83 -19.39 12.20 5.47
C VAL A 83 -18.19 11.40 5.01
N LEU A 84 -17.82 11.53 3.73
CA LEU A 84 -16.69 10.82 3.15
C LEU A 84 -15.35 11.29 3.72
N GLU A 85 -15.15 12.59 3.88
CA GLU A 85 -13.98 13.17 4.55
C GLU A 85 -13.86 12.67 6.00
N SER A 86 -14.97 12.63 6.74
CA SER A 86 -14.98 12.10 8.11
C SER A 86 -14.66 10.61 8.16
N TYR A 87 -15.14 9.82 7.20
CA TYR A 87 -14.81 8.40 7.07
C TYR A 87 -13.31 8.20 6.82
N PHE A 88 -12.72 8.94 5.88
CA PHE A 88 -11.27 8.88 5.64
C PHE A 88 -10.48 9.26 6.90
N GLY A 89 -10.89 10.32 7.58
CA GLY A 89 -10.27 10.74 8.85
C GLY A 89 -10.28 9.64 9.90
N TRP A 90 -11.46 9.08 10.21
CA TRP A 90 -11.61 7.99 11.18
C TRP A 90 -10.86 6.72 10.77
N TYR A 91 -10.85 6.38 9.48
CA TYR A 91 -10.10 5.25 8.96
C TYR A 91 -8.59 5.38 9.24
N TYR A 92 -8.00 6.54 8.95
CA TYR A 92 -6.58 6.79 9.21
C TYR A 92 -6.27 6.83 10.71
N THR A 93 -7.11 7.49 11.52
CA THR A 93 -6.93 7.51 12.99
C THR A 93 -7.01 6.10 13.58
N SER A 94 -8.02 5.31 13.20
CA SER A 94 -8.17 3.92 13.66
C SER A 94 -6.99 3.04 13.25
N THR A 95 -6.51 3.22 12.02
CA THR A 95 -5.32 2.50 11.53
C THR A 95 -4.07 2.85 12.33
N ALA A 96 -3.84 4.14 12.62
CA ALA A 96 -2.69 4.59 13.40
C ALA A 96 -2.72 4.02 14.83
N VAL A 97 -3.88 4.09 15.51
CA VAL A 97 -4.07 3.50 16.84
C VAL A 97 -3.85 1.99 16.80
N SER A 98 -4.39 1.29 15.81
CA SER A 98 -4.23 -0.16 15.65
C SER A 98 -2.75 -0.56 15.45
N ILE A 99 -2.00 0.21 14.66
CA ILE A 99 -0.55 -0.01 14.47
C ILE A 99 0.20 0.20 15.78
N LEU A 100 -0.12 1.25 16.55
CA LEU A 100 0.52 1.50 17.85
C LEU A 100 0.26 0.36 18.84
N ILE A 101 -0.99 -0.13 18.93
CA ILE A 101 -1.33 -1.29 19.77
C ILE A 101 -0.58 -2.54 19.31
N ALA A 102 -0.49 -2.77 18.00
CA ALA A 102 0.25 -3.91 17.45
C ALA A 102 1.75 -3.84 17.78
N LEU A 103 2.38 -2.68 17.59
CA LEU A 103 3.82 -2.49 17.86
C LEU A 103 4.15 -2.48 19.36
N THR A 104 3.18 -2.23 20.23
CA THR A 104 3.38 -2.21 21.69
C THR A 104 2.89 -3.50 22.33
N ALA A 105 1.57 -3.65 22.51
CA ALA A 105 0.96 -4.75 23.25
C ALA A 105 1.22 -6.12 22.60
N VAL A 106 1.04 -6.25 21.29
CA VAL A 106 1.24 -7.56 20.62
C VAL A 106 2.71 -7.95 20.61
N VAL A 107 3.62 -7.02 20.32
CA VAL A 107 5.07 -7.28 20.40
C VAL A 107 5.51 -7.60 21.82
N TYR A 108 4.97 -6.91 22.83
CA TYR A 108 5.26 -7.20 24.23
C TYR A 108 4.86 -8.63 24.62
N ILE A 109 3.67 -9.07 24.19
CA ILE A 109 3.21 -10.45 24.38
C ILE A 109 4.10 -11.44 23.63
N GLN A 110 4.51 -11.13 22.39
CA GLN A 110 5.42 -11.98 21.61
C GLN A 110 6.78 -12.18 22.32
N ASP A 111 7.31 -11.12 22.91
CA ASP A 111 8.62 -11.11 23.59
C ASP A 111 8.57 -11.83 24.96
N HIS A 112 7.53 -11.59 25.76
CA HIS A 112 7.44 -12.10 27.13
C HIS A 112 6.70 -13.44 27.27
N MET A 113 5.64 -13.65 26.49
CA MET A 113 4.79 -14.87 26.55
C MET A 113 5.09 -15.85 25.41
N GLY A 114 5.98 -15.46 24.49
CA GLY A 114 6.46 -16.28 23.39
C GLY A 114 5.57 -16.29 22.14
N TRP A 115 6.15 -16.80 21.06
CA TRP A 115 5.56 -16.80 19.71
C TRP A 115 4.27 -17.62 19.57
N LYS A 116 4.05 -18.64 20.41
CA LYS A 116 2.82 -19.44 20.44
C LYS A 116 1.59 -18.56 20.71
N VAL A 117 1.65 -17.73 21.76
CA VAL A 117 0.56 -16.80 22.11
C VAL A 117 0.58 -15.60 21.17
N GLY A 118 1.77 -15.10 20.86
CA GLY A 118 1.95 -13.91 20.02
C GLY A 118 1.43 -14.02 18.58
N PHE A 119 1.47 -15.20 17.96
CA PHE A 119 0.85 -15.43 16.64
C PHE A 119 -0.63 -15.84 16.73
N GLY A 120 -1.05 -16.41 17.86
CA GLY A 120 -2.45 -16.77 18.09
C GLY A 120 -3.38 -15.55 18.12
N ILE A 121 -2.95 -14.44 18.74
CA ILE A 121 -3.75 -13.21 18.84
C ILE A 121 -4.15 -12.68 17.44
N PRO A 122 -3.20 -12.41 16.50
CA PRO A 122 -3.57 -12.03 15.13
C PRO A 122 -4.43 -13.07 14.40
N ALA A 123 -4.21 -14.38 14.63
CA ALA A 123 -4.99 -15.43 13.99
C ALA A 123 -6.47 -15.38 14.42
N VAL A 124 -6.73 -15.25 15.72
CA VAL A 124 -8.08 -15.15 16.29
C VAL A 124 -8.77 -13.85 15.84
N LEU A 125 -8.06 -12.72 15.89
CA LEU A 125 -8.60 -11.44 15.43
C LEU A 125 -8.96 -11.47 13.93
N MET A 126 -8.16 -12.16 13.10
CA MET A 126 -8.46 -12.34 11.69
C MET A 126 -9.66 -13.25 11.45
N LEU A 127 -9.80 -14.34 12.23
CA LEU A 127 -10.98 -15.20 12.16
C LEU A 127 -12.25 -14.41 12.52
N LEU A 128 -12.20 -13.63 13.59
CA LEU A 128 -13.29 -12.75 14.01
C LEU A 128 -13.63 -11.71 12.91
N SER A 129 -12.61 -11.09 12.32
CA SER A 129 -12.80 -10.11 11.24
C SER A 129 -13.49 -10.72 10.01
N VAL A 130 -13.04 -11.90 9.56
CA VAL A 130 -13.63 -12.61 8.42
C VAL A 130 -15.07 -13.04 8.72
N THR A 131 -15.33 -13.58 9.91
CA THR A 131 -16.69 -14.00 10.30
C THR A 131 -17.64 -12.81 10.37
N LEU A 132 -17.26 -11.71 11.00
CA LEU A 132 -18.05 -10.47 11.02
C LEU A 132 -18.31 -9.92 9.61
N PHE A 133 -17.31 -9.91 8.74
CA PHE A 133 -17.47 -9.46 7.36
C PHE A 133 -18.45 -10.33 6.55
N LEU A 134 -18.41 -11.65 6.75
CA LEU A 134 -19.32 -12.58 6.08
C LEU A 134 -20.76 -12.44 6.61
N VAL A 135 -20.92 -12.32 7.94
CA VAL A 135 -22.24 -12.10 8.57
C VAL A 135 -22.85 -10.77 8.13
N ALA A 136 -22.04 -9.73 7.95
CA ALA A 136 -22.48 -8.42 7.47
C ALA A 136 -22.63 -8.34 5.94
N SER A 137 -22.19 -9.36 5.19
CA SER A 137 -22.27 -9.39 3.71
C SER A 137 -23.64 -9.05 3.10
N PRO A 138 -24.80 -9.47 3.64
CA PRO A 138 -26.10 -9.09 3.10
C PRO A 138 -26.44 -7.61 3.29
N LEU A 139 -25.79 -6.92 4.23
CA LEU A 139 -26.02 -5.48 4.48
C LEU A 139 -25.21 -4.58 3.55
N TYR A 140 -24.18 -5.11 2.88
CA TYR A 140 -23.30 -4.33 2.03
C TYR A 140 -23.88 -4.04 0.65
N ILE A 141 -23.70 -2.79 0.22
CA ILE A 141 -23.92 -2.36 -1.16
C ILE A 141 -22.79 -2.90 -2.02
N LYS A 142 -23.11 -3.87 -2.89
CA LYS A 142 -22.16 -4.51 -3.81
C LYS A 142 -22.21 -3.79 -5.16
N ARG A 143 -21.28 -2.85 -5.37
CA ARG A 143 -21.16 -2.12 -6.64
C ARG A 143 -20.71 -3.09 -7.74
N ARG A 144 -21.31 -2.99 -8.93
CA ARG A 144 -20.89 -3.81 -10.08
C ARG A 144 -19.45 -3.45 -10.46
N SER A 145 -18.63 -4.46 -10.73
CA SER A 145 -17.24 -4.30 -11.13
C SER A 145 -17.12 -3.35 -12.33
N SER A 146 -16.25 -2.35 -12.21
CA SER A 146 -15.79 -1.55 -13.34
C SER A 146 -15.02 -2.44 -14.34
N ARG A 147 -14.86 -1.99 -15.60
CA ARG A 147 -14.08 -2.67 -16.65
C ARG A 147 -12.70 -3.10 -16.10
N ASN A 148 -12.20 -4.25 -16.54
CA ASN A 148 -10.83 -4.70 -16.25
C ASN A 148 -9.81 -3.67 -16.78
N LEU A 149 -9.29 -2.81 -15.91
CA LEU A 149 -8.38 -1.72 -16.28
C LEU A 149 -7.09 -2.23 -16.95
N LEU A 150 -6.54 -3.35 -16.48
CA LEU A 150 -5.37 -3.96 -17.12
C LEU A 150 -5.65 -4.40 -18.56
N LYS A 151 -6.82 -5.01 -18.80
CA LYS A 151 -7.25 -5.36 -20.16
C LYS A 151 -7.43 -4.09 -21.00
N SER A 152 -8.02 -3.04 -20.43
CA SER A 152 -8.16 -1.73 -21.08
C SER A 152 -6.80 -1.18 -21.54
N PHE A 153 -5.80 -1.18 -20.67
CA PHE A 153 -4.45 -0.71 -21.00
C PHE A 153 -3.77 -1.57 -22.06
N LEU A 154 -3.86 -2.91 -21.95
CA LEU A 154 -3.34 -3.83 -22.96
C LEU A 154 -4.00 -3.62 -24.32
N CYS A 155 -5.33 -3.45 -24.36
CA CYS A 155 -6.07 -3.13 -25.57
C CYS A 155 -5.56 -1.82 -26.19
N VAL A 156 -5.34 -0.77 -25.40
CA VAL A 156 -4.81 0.51 -25.91
C VAL A 156 -3.42 0.33 -26.52
N PHE A 157 -2.52 -0.42 -25.87
CA PHE A 157 -1.19 -0.70 -26.43
C PHE A 157 -1.26 -1.46 -27.75
N VAL A 158 -2.04 -2.55 -27.78
CA VAL A 158 -2.20 -3.40 -28.97
C VAL A 158 -2.85 -2.62 -30.11
N ALA A 159 -3.93 -1.90 -29.83
CA ALA A 159 -4.62 -1.07 -30.82
C ALA A 159 -3.71 0.05 -31.36
N ALA A 160 -2.97 0.75 -30.49
CA ALA A 160 -2.03 1.79 -30.91
C ALA A 160 -0.91 1.23 -31.81
N PHE A 161 -0.40 0.03 -31.47
CA PHE A 161 0.64 -0.63 -32.25
C PHE A 161 0.12 -1.10 -33.62
N LYS A 162 -1.05 -1.75 -33.65
CA LYS A 162 -1.70 -2.19 -34.89
C LYS A 162 -2.05 -1.02 -35.80
N ASN A 163 -2.42 0.11 -35.21
CA ASN A 163 -2.82 1.32 -35.92
C ASN A 163 -1.65 2.26 -36.20
N ARG A 164 -0.40 1.85 -35.92
CA ARG A 164 0.78 2.73 -35.99
C ARG A 164 1.04 3.37 -37.35
N HIS A 165 0.56 2.76 -38.43
CA HIS A 165 0.73 3.25 -39.80
C HIS A 165 -0.35 4.24 -40.24
N LEU A 166 -1.43 4.42 -39.47
CA LEU A 166 -2.51 5.33 -39.85
C LEU A 166 -2.07 6.80 -39.74
N PRO A 167 -2.47 7.66 -40.70
CA PRO A 167 -2.30 9.10 -40.56
C PRO A 167 -3.18 9.62 -39.43
N PHE A 168 -2.79 10.76 -38.84
CA PHE A 168 -3.63 11.39 -37.82
C PHE A 168 -4.81 12.11 -38.50
N PRO A 169 -6.05 11.90 -38.04
CA PRO A 169 -7.22 12.56 -38.62
C PRO A 169 -7.21 14.07 -38.35
N SER A 170 -7.75 14.84 -39.30
CA SER A 170 -7.95 16.29 -39.21
C SER A 170 -9.23 16.67 -38.45
N HIS A 171 -10.25 15.81 -38.46
CA HIS A 171 -11.54 16.06 -37.80
C HIS A 171 -11.68 15.32 -36.47
N LEU A 172 -12.26 16.00 -35.47
CA LEU A 172 -12.49 15.47 -34.13
C LEU A 172 -13.44 14.26 -34.10
N SER A 173 -14.39 14.20 -35.04
CA SER A 173 -15.39 13.14 -35.19
C SER A 173 -14.81 11.77 -35.54
N LEU A 174 -13.54 11.71 -35.94
CA LEU A 174 -12.83 10.48 -36.27
C LEU A 174 -12.18 9.83 -35.04
N TYR A 175 -12.33 10.43 -33.86
CA TYR A 175 -11.94 9.85 -32.59
C TYR A 175 -13.13 9.21 -31.88
N HIS A 176 -12.92 7.99 -31.36
CA HIS A 176 -13.94 7.26 -30.62
C HIS A 176 -14.04 7.75 -29.17
N GLY A 177 -15.08 8.51 -28.84
CA GLY A 177 -15.41 8.91 -27.46
C GLY A 177 -16.37 7.93 -26.79
N SER A 178 -16.29 7.79 -25.46
CA SER A 178 -17.29 7.04 -24.70
C SER A 178 -18.66 7.73 -24.73
N ARG A 179 -19.74 6.94 -24.67
CA ARG A 179 -21.13 7.42 -24.78
C ARG A 179 -21.44 8.44 -23.66
N GLY A 180 -21.84 9.66 -24.05
CA GLY A 180 -22.19 10.75 -23.11
C GLY A 180 -21.03 11.63 -22.63
N SER A 181 -19.83 11.43 -23.17
CA SER A 181 -18.68 12.32 -22.97
C SER A 181 -18.68 13.38 -24.06
N GLU A 182 -18.55 14.67 -23.71
CA GLU A 182 -18.17 15.70 -24.70
C GLU A 182 -16.90 15.21 -25.38
N THR A 183 -16.85 15.21 -26.72
CA THR A 183 -15.70 14.71 -27.48
C THR A 183 -14.40 15.35 -27.00
N ILE A 184 -13.65 14.64 -26.15
CA ILE A 184 -12.41 15.12 -25.56
C ILE A 184 -11.33 15.05 -26.64
N LEU A 185 -10.70 16.19 -26.95
CA LEU A 185 -9.54 16.22 -27.84
C LEU A 185 -8.39 15.42 -27.20
N PRO A 186 -7.84 14.38 -27.86
CA PRO A 186 -6.75 13.62 -27.29
C PRO A 186 -5.50 14.48 -27.09
N THR A 187 -4.83 14.33 -25.95
CA THR A 187 -3.62 15.10 -25.63
C THR A 187 -2.50 14.79 -26.63
N HIS A 188 -1.72 15.80 -27.03
CA HIS A 188 -0.61 15.61 -27.98
C HIS A 188 0.62 14.87 -27.39
N ARG A 189 0.82 14.93 -26.07
CA ARG A 189 1.86 14.14 -25.39
C ARG A 189 1.56 12.64 -25.47
N LEU A 190 2.57 11.85 -25.85
CA LEU A 190 2.43 10.42 -26.18
C LEU A 190 1.45 10.20 -27.34
N ARG A 191 1.55 11.03 -28.41
CA ARG A 191 0.65 11.03 -29.57
C ARG A 191 0.48 9.66 -30.23
N PHE A 192 1.48 8.79 -30.16
CA PHE A 192 1.40 7.45 -30.75
C PHE A 192 0.25 6.61 -30.15
N LEU A 193 -0.10 6.81 -28.87
CA LEU A 193 -1.22 6.12 -28.23
C LEU A 193 -2.59 6.61 -28.76
N ASN A 194 -2.67 7.82 -29.33
CA ASN A 194 -3.90 8.31 -29.97
C ASN A 194 -4.32 7.48 -31.16
N LYS A 195 -3.41 6.66 -31.72
CA LYS A 195 -3.75 5.77 -32.82
C LYS A 195 -4.70 4.65 -32.40
N ALA A 196 -4.78 4.34 -31.10
CA ALA A 196 -5.74 3.36 -30.57
C ALA A 196 -7.20 3.82 -30.66
N CYS A 197 -7.46 5.13 -30.72
CA CYS A 197 -8.82 5.68 -30.73
C CYS A 197 -9.26 6.26 -32.09
N ILE A 198 -8.50 6.02 -33.17
CA ILE A 198 -8.87 6.43 -34.52
C ILE A 198 -9.86 5.42 -35.11
N ILE A 199 -11.03 5.92 -35.54
CA ILE A 199 -12.04 5.15 -36.25
C ILE A 199 -11.55 4.91 -37.69
N LYS A 200 -11.46 3.65 -38.13
CA LYS A 200 -11.02 3.31 -39.49
C LYS A 200 -12.20 3.17 -40.44
N LYS A 201 -13.27 2.54 -39.96
CA LYS A 201 -14.50 2.24 -40.70
C LYS A 201 -15.71 2.57 -39.83
N GLY A 202 -16.82 2.95 -40.46
CA GLY A 202 -18.09 3.18 -39.77
C GLY A 202 -18.59 1.94 -39.00
N GLU A 203 -18.18 0.73 -39.42
CA GLU A 203 -18.51 -0.55 -38.78
C GLU A 203 -17.67 -0.87 -37.52
N ASP A 204 -16.62 -0.09 -37.24
CA ASP A 204 -15.79 -0.30 -36.04
C ASP A 204 -16.55 0.06 -34.75
N VAL A 205 -17.67 0.77 -34.88
CA VAL A 205 -18.55 1.18 -33.80
C VAL A 205 -19.91 0.54 -34.03
N LYS A 206 -20.35 -0.30 -33.08
CA LYS A 206 -21.68 -0.88 -33.08
C LYS A 206 -22.73 0.23 -32.90
N ALA A 207 -23.98 -0.02 -33.32
CA ALA A 207 -25.09 0.94 -33.19
C ALA A 207 -25.33 1.45 -31.75
N ASN A 208 -24.84 0.73 -30.74
CA ASN A 208 -24.89 1.10 -29.33
C ASN A 208 -23.72 2.00 -28.86
N GLY A 209 -22.82 2.42 -29.77
CA GLY A 209 -21.67 3.27 -29.48
C GLY A 209 -20.48 2.53 -28.84
N LEU A 210 -20.48 1.20 -28.82
CA LEU A 210 -19.34 0.39 -28.35
C LEU A 210 -18.45 -0.06 -29.51
N PRO A 211 -17.14 -0.25 -29.29
CA PRO A 211 -16.26 -0.78 -30.31
C PRO A 211 -16.65 -2.22 -30.68
N THR A 212 -16.60 -2.53 -31.98
CA THR A 212 -16.86 -3.88 -32.51
C THR A 212 -15.82 -4.88 -31.98
N ASN A 213 -14.54 -4.48 -31.95
CA ASN A 213 -13.45 -5.20 -31.31
C ASN A 213 -12.63 -4.28 -30.39
N PRO A 214 -12.61 -4.51 -29.06
CA PRO A 214 -11.83 -3.71 -28.12
C PRO A 214 -10.32 -3.68 -28.38
N TRP A 215 -9.78 -4.67 -29.10
CA TRP A 215 -8.36 -4.75 -29.45
C TRP A 215 -7.97 -3.94 -30.68
N ASP A 216 -8.96 -3.46 -31.45
CA ASP A 216 -8.73 -2.68 -32.67
C ASP A 216 -9.10 -1.20 -32.50
N LEU A 217 -10.07 -0.92 -31.63
CA LEU A 217 -10.55 0.43 -31.33
C LEU A 217 -10.79 0.60 -29.83
N CYS A 218 -10.16 1.61 -29.24
CA CYS A 218 -10.31 2.03 -27.85
C CYS A 218 -10.93 3.43 -27.77
N SER A 219 -11.54 3.75 -26.64
CA SER A 219 -12.07 5.11 -26.39
C SER A 219 -10.96 6.10 -26.01
N VAL A 220 -11.19 7.40 -26.27
CA VAL A 220 -10.24 8.46 -25.88
C VAL A 220 -9.97 8.45 -24.38
N GLU A 221 -10.98 8.19 -23.55
CA GLU A 221 -10.85 8.12 -22.10
C GLU A 221 -9.84 7.05 -21.68
N GLN A 222 -9.93 5.83 -22.26
CA GLN A 222 -8.99 4.74 -21.97
C GLN A 222 -7.55 5.09 -22.38
N VAL A 223 -7.39 5.82 -23.48
CA VAL A 223 -6.08 6.29 -23.96
C VAL A 223 -5.51 7.35 -23.02
N GLU A 224 -6.31 8.32 -22.59
CA GLU A 224 -5.87 9.37 -21.67
C GLU A 224 -5.58 8.82 -20.26
N GLU A 225 -6.36 7.86 -19.77
CA GLU A 225 -6.08 7.12 -18.53
C GLU A 225 -4.70 6.45 -18.58
N LEU A 226 -4.39 5.73 -19.66
CA LEU A 226 -3.08 5.09 -19.83
C LEU A 226 -1.95 6.12 -19.92
N LYS A 227 -2.15 7.21 -20.65
CA LYS A 227 -1.15 8.28 -20.75
C LYS A 227 -0.90 8.94 -19.41
N ALA A 228 -1.95 9.18 -18.62
CA ALA A 228 -1.82 9.73 -17.28
C ALA A 228 -0.98 8.78 -16.42
N LEU A 229 -1.25 7.47 -16.48
CA LEU A 229 -0.46 6.46 -15.77
C LEU A 229 1.03 6.49 -16.19
N ILE A 230 1.32 6.45 -17.50
CA ILE A 230 2.70 6.50 -18.01
C ILE A 230 3.43 7.75 -17.55
N ARG A 231 2.75 8.90 -17.48
CA ARG A 231 3.36 10.16 -17.00
C ARG A 231 3.62 10.17 -15.49
N VAL A 232 2.91 9.35 -14.72
CA VAL A 232 3.11 9.23 -13.27
C VAL A 232 4.23 8.24 -12.94
N ILE A 233 4.53 7.26 -13.79
CA ILE A 233 5.59 6.26 -13.55
C ILE A 233 6.95 6.88 -13.20
N PRO A 234 7.48 7.89 -13.93
CA PRO A 234 8.76 8.50 -13.57
C PRO A 234 8.73 9.25 -12.24
N LEU A 235 7.59 9.83 -11.87
CA LEU A 235 7.44 10.46 -10.55
C LEU A 235 7.43 9.41 -9.45
N TRP A 236 6.71 8.30 -9.68
CA TRP A 236 6.64 7.19 -8.75
C TRP A 236 8.01 6.51 -8.55
N SER A 237 8.82 6.37 -9.60
CA SER A 237 10.15 5.73 -9.49
C SER A 237 11.11 6.50 -8.56
N THR A 238 10.97 7.82 -8.45
CA THR A 238 11.76 8.61 -7.47
C THR A 238 11.48 8.21 -6.01
N GLY A 239 10.33 7.60 -5.72
CA GLY A 239 9.96 7.09 -4.39
C GLY A 239 10.56 5.72 -4.05
N ILE A 240 11.23 5.04 -4.99
CA ILE A 240 11.83 3.71 -4.77
C ILE A 240 12.88 3.79 -3.66
N MET A 241 13.72 4.83 -3.64
CA MET A 241 14.76 5.01 -2.60
C MET A 241 14.16 5.10 -1.20
N ILE A 242 13.07 5.88 -1.03
CA ILE A 242 12.36 5.96 0.26
C ILE A 242 11.79 4.58 0.63
N SER A 243 11.27 3.84 -0.35
CA SER A 243 10.67 2.52 -0.11
C SER A 243 11.71 1.51 0.37
N ILE A 244 12.93 1.56 -0.20
CA ILE A 244 14.08 0.75 0.26
C ILE A 244 14.41 1.11 1.70
N ASN A 245 14.56 2.41 2.03
CA ASN A 245 14.89 2.86 3.39
C ASN A 245 13.85 2.41 4.42
N MET A 246 12.55 2.49 4.08
CA MET A 246 11.46 2.03 4.94
C MET A 246 11.40 0.50 5.09
N SER A 247 11.93 -0.27 4.13
CA SER A 247 11.93 -1.74 4.16
C SER A 247 13.03 -2.35 5.02
N GLN A 248 14.00 -1.55 5.49
CA GLN A 248 15.15 -2.00 6.28
C GLN A 248 14.83 -2.16 7.78
N SER A 249 13.73 -2.85 8.13
CA SER A 249 13.30 -3.01 9.52
C SER A 249 14.27 -3.83 10.41
N ALA A 250 15.24 -4.53 9.83
CA ALA A 250 16.18 -5.39 10.55
C ALA A 250 17.27 -4.59 11.28
N PHE A 251 17.84 -3.54 10.68
CA PHE A 251 18.93 -2.78 11.30
C PHE A 251 18.50 -2.04 12.58
N PRO A 252 17.38 -1.29 12.59
CA PRO A 252 16.90 -0.65 13.81
C PRO A 252 16.57 -1.66 14.93
N LEU A 253 16.09 -2.85 14.57
CA LEU A 253 15.83 -3.93 15.52
C LEU A 253 17.11 -4.44 16.18
N LEU A 254 18.15 -4.72 15.37
CA LEU A 254 19.46 -5.15 15.88
C LEU A 254 20.11 -4.07 16.74
N GLN A 255 20.02 -2.81 16.30
CA GLN A 255 20.49 -1.67 17.07
C GLN A 255 19.78 -1.59 18.43
N ALA A 256 18.44 -1.65 18.45
CA ALA A 256 17.65 -1.62 19.67
C ALA A 256 17.98 -2.80 20.62
N ASN A 257 18.30 -3.99 20.08
CA ASN A 257 18.74 -5.12 20.89
C ASN A 257 20.06 -4.86 21.63
N SER A 258 20.94 -4.03 21.05
CA SER A 258 22.24 -3.66 21.64
C SER A 258 22.19 -2.45 22.57
N MET A 259 21.05 -1.77 22.68
CA MET A 259 20.87 -0.57 23.49
C MET A 259 20.24 -0.91 24.84
N ASP A 260 20.46 -0.06 25.85
CA ASP A 260 19.67 -0.13 27.07
C ASP A 260 18.23 0.33 26.79
N ARG A 261 17.27 -0.51 27.14
CA ARG A 261 15.83 -0.35 26.86
C ARG A 261 14.99 -0.22 28.13
N HIS A 262 15.63 -0.08 29.30
CA HIS A 262 14.92 0.09 30.56
C HIS A 262 14.34 1.50 30.68
N VAL A 263 13.02 1.57 30.91
CA VAL A 263 12.32 2.83 31.19
C VAL A 263 12.18 3.03 32.69
N THR A 264 11.96 1.93 33.41
CA THR A 264 11.93 1.87 34.87
C THR A 264 12.73 0.66 35.34
N LYS A 265 12.96 0.55 36.66
CA LYS A 265 13.67 -0.60 37.24
C LYS A 265 13.00 -1.96 36.95
N SER A 266 11.72 -1.99 36.59
CA SER A 266 10.94 -3.20 36.35
C SER A 266 10.41 -3.34 34.92
N PHE A 267 10.56 -2.32 34.07
CA PHE A 267 9.98 -2.33 32.72
C PHE A 267 11.02 -2.02 31.66
N GLN A 268 11.21 -3.00 30.76
CA GLN A 268 12.05 -2.91 29.58
C GLN A 268 11.18 -2.96 28.32
N ILE A 269 11.40 -2.02 27.41
CA ILE A 269 10.67 -2.00 26.13
C ILE A 269 11.22 -3.12 25.22
N PRO A 270 10.37 -3.97 24.61
CA PRO A 270 10.81 -4.92 23.60
C PRO A 270 11.50 -4.23 22.41
N ALA A 271 12.60 -4.77 21.90
CA ALA A 271 13.34 -4.14 20.81
C ALA A 271 12.47 -4.01 19.54
N GLY A 272 11.59 -4.99 19.30
CA GLY A 272 10.61 -4.95 18.21
C GLY A 272 9.62 -3.79 18.29
N SER A 273 9.44 -3.19 19.46
CA SER A 273 8.51 -2.07 19.66
C SER A 273 9.09 -0.73 19.26
N PHE A 274 10.38 -0.59 18.99
CA PHE A 274 11.03 0.70 18.71
C PHE A 274 10.43 1.44 17.50
N SER A 275 9.87 0.72 16.53
CA SER A 275 9.13 1.31 15.41
C SER A 275 7.92 2.16 15.84
N MET A 276 7.42 2.01 17.07
CA MET A 276 6.35 2.85 17.61
C MET A 276 6.73 4.33 17.64
N PHE A 277 8.00 4.65 17.93
CA PHE A 277 8.46 6.03 18.00
C PHE A 277 8.38 6.70 16.64
N THR A 278 8.67 5.98 15.56
CA THR A 278 8.50 6.46 14.19
C THR A 278 7.04 6.77 13.88
N VAL A 279 6.11 5.91 14.30
CA VAL A 279 4.67 6.12 14.09
C VAL A 279 4.16 7.32 14.90
N ILE A 280 4.59 7.46 16.16
CA ILE A 280 4.25 8.62 17.01
C ILE A 280 4.82 9.91 16.40
N ALA A 281 6.10 9.91 16.03
CA ALA A 281 6.75 11.06 15.42
C ALA A 281 6.08 11.49 14.10
N LEU A 282 5.72 10.53 13.25
CA LEU A 282 4.99 10.82 12.01
C LEU A 282 3.60 11.40 12.29
N THR A 283 2.89 10.87 13.28
CA THR A 283 1.57 11.37 13.67
C THR A 283 1.66 12.80 14.22
N LEU A 284 2.61 13.05 15.11
CA LEU A 284 2.89 14.39 15.65
C LEU A 284 3.31 15.35 14.55
N TRP A 285 4.14 14.91 13.60
CA TRP A 285 4.58 15.73 12.47
C TRP A 285 3.40 16.14 11.58
N VAL A 286 2.48 15.23 11.27
CA VAL A 286 1.27 15.55 10.49
C VAL A 286 0.43 16.59 11.23
N VAL A 287 0.18 16.39 12.53
CA VAL A 287 -0.58 17.34 13.34
C VAL A 287 0.11 18.70 13.39
N LEU A 288 1.42 18.74 13.64
CA LEU A 288 2.21 19.97 13.68
C LEU A 288 2.18 20.68 12.32
N TYR A 289 2.34 19.94 11.23
CA TYR A 289 2.35 20.48 9.88
C TYR A 289 1.01 21.12 9.52
N ASP A 290 -0.10 20.41 9.72
CA ASP A 290 -1.43 20.88 9.32
C ASP A 290 -2.01 21.93 10.29
N ARG A 291 -1.78 21.79 11.60
CA ARG A 291 -2.40 22.66 12.63
C ARG A 291 -1.53 23.83 13.07
N ALA A 292 -0.22 23.78 12.89
CA ALA A 292 0.69 24.86 13.29
C ALA A 292 1.39 25.46 12.07
N ILE A 293 2.18 24.68 11.32
CA ILE A 293 3.07 25.21 10.28
C ILE A 293 2.29 25.88 9.15
N LEU A 294 1.28 25.22 8.58
CA LEU A 294 0.45 25.78 7.52
C LEU A 294 -0.31 27.06 7.94
N PRO A 295 -1.04 27.10 9.06
CA PRO A 295 -1.74 28.32 9.47
C PRO A 295 -0.78 29.44 9.87
N LEU A 296 0.36 29.15 10.52
CA LEU A 296 1.40 30.15 10.79
C LEU A 296 1.97 30.72 9.49
N ALA A 297 2.32 29.87 8.53
CA ALA A 297 2.80 30.31 7.22
C ALA A 297 1.75 31.13 6.47
N SER A 298 0.47 30.75 6.59
CA SER A 298 -0.66 31.51 6.04
C SER A 298 -0.81 32.88 6.69
N LYS A 299 -0.64 32.96 8.02
CA LYS A 299 -0.71 34.20 8.79
C LYS A 299 0.46 35.15 8.41
N ILE A 300 1.67 34.61 8.28
CA ILE A 300 2.87 35.39 7.91
C ILE A 300 2.77 35.91 6.47
N ARG A 301 2.30 35.10 5.53
CA ARG A 301 2.15 35.52 4.12
C ARG A 301 0.86 36.29 3.81
N GLY A 302 -0.06 36.42 4.76
CA GLY A 302 -1.37 37.06 4.57
C GLY A 302 -2.26 36.37 3.53
N LYS A 303 -1.94 35.14 3.12
CA LYS A 303 -2.64 34.38 2.07
C LYS A 303 -2.61 32.89 2.41
N PRO A 304 -3.65 32.10 2.07
CA PRO A 304 -3.68 30.67 2.35
C PRO A 304 -2.51 29.95 1.67
N VAL A 305 -1.53 29.52 2.47
CA VAL A 305 -0.34 28.82 1.96
C VAL A 305 -0.65 27.34 1.83
N HIS A 306 -0.55 26.82 0.60
CA HIS A 306 -0.61 25.40 0.31
C HIS A 306 0.67 24.99 -0.43
N LEU A 307 1.44 24.07 0.16
CA LEU A 307 2.61 23.51 -0.52
C LEU A 307 2.13 22.57 -1.62
N ARG A 308 2.59 22.80 -2.86
CA ARG A 308 2.31 21.91 -3.99
C ARG A 308 2.75 20.48 -3.67
N THR A 309 1.95 19.49 -4.07
CA THR A 309 2.23 18.07 -3.82
C THR A 309 3.62 17.64 -4.31
N LYS A 310 4.03 18.11 -5.50
CA LYS A 310 5.36 17.83 -6.05
C LYS A 310 6.49 18.37 -5.18
N THR A 311 6.31 19.56 -4.60
CA THR A 311 7.30 20.17 -3.69
C THR A 311 7.40 19.38 -2.39
N ARG A 312 6.26 18.96 -1.81
CA ARG A 312 6.23 18.12 -0.61
C ARG A 312 6.94 16.79 -0.84
N MET A 313 6.70 16.15 -1.98
CA MET A 313 7.40 14.91 -2.38
C MET A 313 8.92 15.12 -2.49
N GLY A 314 9.36 16.20 -3.14
CA GLY A 314 10.79 16.52 -3.28
C GLY A 314 11.48 16.75 -1.93
N ILE A 315 10.84 17.50 -1.02
CA ILE A 315 11.36 17.72 0.34
C ILE A 315 11.49 16.40 1.09
N GLY A 316 10.49 15.51 1.00
CA GLY A 316 10.53 14.20 1.65
C GLY A 316 11.68 13.31 1.16
N ILE A 317 11.93 13.28 -0.15
CA ILE A 317 13.07 12.55 -0.74
C ILE A 317 14.40 13.11 -0.24
N PHE A 318 14.55 14.43 -0.23
CA PHE A 318 15.75 15.09 0.26
C PHE A 318 16.02 14.79 1.74
N LEU A 319 15.00 14.93 2.59
CA LEU A 319 15.11 14.63 4.03
C LEU A 319 15.42 13.15 4.27
N SER A 320 14.84 12.23 3.48
CA SER A 320 15.17 10.81 3.59
C SER A 320 16.62 10.52 3.23
N ALA A 321 17.19 11.20 2.24
CA ALA A 321 18.61 11.06 1.90
C ALA A 321 19.51 11.56 3.02
N MET A 322 19.20 12.72 3.60
CA MET A 322 19.92 13.26 4.76
C MET A 322 19.85 12.35 5.98
N ALA A 323 18.68 11.77 6.26
CA ALA A 323 18.50 10.82 7.36
C ALA A 323 19.37 9.57 7.20
N MET A 324 19.46 9.01 5.99
CA MET A 324 20.34 7.86 5.72
C MET A 324 21.82 8.21 5.84
N LEU A 325 22.24 9.40 5.38
CA LEU A 325 23.61 9.87 5.58
C LEU A 325 23.94 9.99 7.07
N TYR A 326 23.05 10.58 7.84
CA TYR A 326 23.23 10.71 9.29
C TYR A 326 23.30 9.34 9.98
N SER A 327 22.43 8.40 9.61
CA SER A 327 22.46 7.02 10.11
C SER A 327 23.79 6.34 9.81
N GLY A 328 24.31 6.48 8.57
CA GLY A 328 25.59 5.91 8.17
C GLY A 328 26.78 6.52 8.93
N ILE A 329 26.74 7.83 9.23
CA ILE A 329 27.76 8.48 10.07
C ILE A 329 27.74 7.90 11.49
N ILE A 330 26.56 7.75 12.10
CA ILE A 330 26.44 7.15 13.43
C ILE A 330 26.99 5.73 13.45
N GLU A 331 26.67 4.94 12.43
CA GLU A 331 27.15 3.56 12.31
C GLU A 331 28.67 3.49 12.15
N HIS A 332 29.28 4.41 11.39
CA HIS A 332 30.75 4.48 11.24
C HIS A 332 31.45 4.93 12.53
N VAL A 333 30.83 5.81 13.32
CA VAL A 333 31.43 6.33 14.56
C VAL A 333 31.36 5.32 15.72
N ARG A 334 30.47 4.33 15.64
CA ARG A 334 30.28 3.28 16.64
C ARG A 334 31.27 2.13 16.46
#